data_AF-A0AAW9QBK5-F1
#
_entry.id   AF-A0AAW9QBK5-F1
#
_cell.length_a   1.000
_cell.length_b   1.000
_cell.length_c   1.000
_cell.angle_alpha   90.00
_cell.angle_beta   90.00
_cell.angle_gamma   90.00
#
_symmetry.space_group_name_H-M   'P 1'
#
loop_
_entity.id
_entity.type
_entity.pdbx_description
1 polymer ?
#
loop_
_entity_poly.entity_id
_entity_poly.type
_entity_poly.pdbx_seq_one_letter_code
_entity_poly.pdbx_strand_id
1 'polypeptide(L)'
;MPERLPCRVLPRAALAACACSLCLAGCAGLLPRGQAVSASGFDSFEAAALALERVVPYETGIDQLKALGYDLEHSKNVTRIPYPRLTARLSPDPGVPFEALDRGIRDCILAREACVAYEFHFGVVQRRREGGFLLDFLNFRRVTRIAGWRFEGLVAVRDGTVLFRSHAGEPRIDRTERQVNPLGPLQPAGESVGSIIAR
;
A
#
# COMPACT_ATOMS: atom_id res chain seq x y z
N MET A 1 -23.44 73.07 15.29
CA MET A 1 -21.97 72.96 15.43
C MET A 1 -21.55 71.56 14.97
N PRO A 2 -21.27 71.32 13.68
CA PRO A 2 -20.79 70.01 13.21
C PRO A 2 -19.27 69.98 13.12
N GLU A 3 -18.62 69.16 13.96
CA GLU A 3 -17.21 68.80 13.79
C GLU A 3 -17.02 67.98 12.51
N ARG A 4 -16.16 68.47 11.63
CA ARG A 4 -15.77 67.80 10.38
C ARG A 4 -14.75 66.72 10.70
N LEU A 5 -15.11 65.45 10.53
CA LEU A 5 -14.16 64.35 10.44
C LEU A 5 -13.31 64.54 9.17
N PRO A 6 -11.96 64.55 9.26
CA PRO A 6 -11.12 64.60 8.06
C PRO A 6 -11.22 63.26 7.32
N CYS A 7 -11.69 63.33 6.09
CA CYS A 7 -11.63 62.25 5.11
C CYS A 7 -10.15 61.95 4.82
N ARG A 8 -9.54 61.06 5.61
CA ARG A 8 -8.17 60.56 5.33
C ARG A 8 -8.25 59.66 4.12
N VAL A 9 -7.77 60.19 2.99
CA VAL A 9 -7.52 59.43 1.76
C VAL A 9 -6.62 58.27 2.12
N LEU A 10 -7.19 57.05 2.17
CA LEU A 10 -6.40 55.84 2.37
C LEU A 10 -5.39 55.78 1.21
N PRO A 11 -4.07 55.75 1.47
CA PRO A 11 -3.10 55.70 0.39
C PRO A 11 -3.34 54.40 -0.38
N ARG A 12 -3.50 54.49 -1.70
CA ARG A 12 -3.63 53.34 -2.62
C ARG A 12 -2.54 52.28 -2.39
N ALA A 13 -1.38 52.70 -1.88
CA ALA A 13 -0.27 51.85 -1.45
C ALA A 13 -0.62 50.90 -0.28
N ALA A 14 -1.44 51.33 0.69
CA ALA A 14 -1.82 50.49 1.84
C ALA A 14 -2.82 49.39 1.43
N LEU A 15 -3.72 49.69 0.48
CA LEU A 15 -4.63 48.70 -0.11
C LEU A 15 -3.88 47.68 -0.97
N ALA A 16 -2.85 48.11 -1.71
CA ALA A 16 -2.00 47.21 -2.51
C ALA A 16 -1.13 46.29 -1.62
N ALA A 17 -0.58 46.80 -0.52
CA ALA A 17 0.23 46.01 0.42
C ALA A 17 -0.58 44.93 1.15
N CYS A 18 -1.84 45.24 1.50
CA CYS A 18 -2.78 44.24 2.04
C CYS A 18 -3.17 43.18 1.00
N ALA A 19 -3.36 43.56 -0.27
CA ALA A 19 -3.69 42.60 -1.33
C ALA A 19 -2.53 41.62 -1.60
N CYS A 20 -1.27 42.08 -1.61
CA CYS A 20 -0.10 41.21 -1.77
C CYS A 20 0.09 40.22 -0.61
N SER A 21 -0.24 40.62 0.63
CA SER A 21 -0.10 39.73 1.79
C SER A 21 -1.16 38.61 1.81
N LEU A 22 -2.36 38.84 1.28
CA LEU A 22 -3.36 37.77 1.08
C LEU A 22 -2.96 36.77 -0.02
N CYS A 23 -2.27 37.21 -1.07
CA CYS A 23 -1.81 36.31 -2.15
C CYS A 23 -0.71 35.32 -1.69
N LEU A 24 0.12 35.69 -0.71
CA LEU A 24 1.21 34.84 -0.20
C LEU A 24 0.74 33.76 0.80
N ALA A 25 -0.42 33.94 1.44
CA ALA A 25 -0.95 32.97 2.41
C ALA A 25 -1.63 31.75 1.74
N GLY A 26 -1.89 31.79 0.43
CA GLY A 26 -2.65 30.76 -0.29
C GLY A 26 -1.90 29.48 -0.68
N CYS A 27 -0.57 29.45 -0.61
CA CYS A 27 0.22 28.35 -1.19
C CYS A 27 0.52 27.17 -0.24
N ALA A 28 0.16 27.25 1.05
CA ALA A 28 0.47 26.19 2.01
C ALA A 28 -0.41 24.92 1.83
N GLY A 29 -1.56 25.04 1.15
CA GLY A 29 -2.52 23.94 0.98
C GLY A 29 -2.33 23.07 -0.28
N LEU A 30 -1.41 23.42 -1.18
CA LEU A 30 -1.31 22.81 -2.52
C LEU A 30 -0.35 21.61 -2.60
N LEU A 31 -0.15 20.90 -1.48
CA LEU A 31 0.69 19.71 -1.46
C LEU A 31 -0.12 18.48 -1.90
N PRO A 32 0.33 17.71 -2.92
CA PRO A 32 -0.39 16.54 -3.38
C PRO A 32 -0.39 15.46 -2.29
N ARG A 33 -1.56 14.84 -2.11
CA ARG A 33 -1.76 13.70 -1.23
C ARG A 33 -2.01 12.47 -2.10
N GLY A 34 -1.32 11.38 -1.80
CA GLY A 34 -1.53 10.10 -2.47
C GLY A 34 -2.15 9.11 -1.50
N GLN A 35 -3.19 8.41 -1.93
CA GLN A 35 -3.71 7.26 -1.19
C GLN A 35 -3.74 6.06 -2.13
N ALA A 36 -3.11 4.97 -1.72
CA ALA A 36 -3.23 3.68 -2.38
C ALA A 36 -4.16 2.82 -1.52
N VAL A 37 -5.37 2.57 -2.02
CA VAL A 37 -6.33 1.66 -1.38
C VAL A 37 -6.38 0.40 -2.24
N SER A 38 -5.91 -0.72 -1.70
CA SER A 38 -6.25 -2.02 -2.26
C SER A 38 -7.65 -2.36 -1.77
N ALA A 39 -8.63 -2.41 -2.68
CA ALA A 39 -10.01 -2.76 -2.32
C ALA A 39 -10.07 -4.12 -1.60
N SER A 40 -10.15 -4.10 -0.28
CA SER A 40 -10.32 -5.26 0.58
C SER A 40 -11.71 -5.23 1.21
N GLY A 41 -12.30 -6.39 1.46
CA GLY A 41 -13.51 -6.52 2.30
C GLY A 41 -13.24 -6.34 3.80
N PHE A 42 -12.01 -5.95 4.17
CA PHE A 42 -11.53 -5.87 5.55
C PHE A 42 -11.03 -4.46 5.86
N ASP A 43 -11.32 -4.00 7.08
CA ASP A 43 -10.94 -2.67 7.57
C ASP A 43 -9.55 -2.65 8.25
N SER A 44 -9.08 -3.80 8.76
CA SER A 44 -7.77 -3.93 9.41
C SER A 44 -7.04 -5.22 9.04
N PHE A 45 -5.74 -5.23 9.32
CA PHE A 45 -4.90 -6.42 9.16
C PHE A 45 -5.39 -7.58 10.01
N GLU A 46 -5.73 -7.31 11.27
CA GLU A 46 -6.17 -8.32 12.24
C GLU A 46 -7.49 -8.95 11.81
N ALA A 47 -8.41 -8.17 11.26
CA ALA A 47 -9.68 -8.68 10.75
C ALA A 47 -9.47 -9.68 9.60
N ALA A 48 -8.56 -9.37 8.68
CA ALA A 48 -8.17 -10.28 7.62
C ALA A 48 -7.48 -11.54 8.19
N ALA A 49 -6.47 -11.37 9.06
CA ALA A 49 -5.76 -12.49 9.66
C ALA A 49 -6.70 -13.46 10.39
N LEU A 50 -7.60 -12.94 11.24
CA LEU A 50 -8.59 -13.74 11.96
C LEU A 50 -9.56 -14.46 11.03
N ALA A 51 -9.93 -13.84 9.90
CA ALA A 51 -10.78 -14.49 8.90
C ALA A 51 -10.05 -15.67 8.25
N LEU A 52 -8.75 -15.53 7.95
CA LEU A 52 -7.96 -16.62 7.39
C LEU A 52 -7.66 -17.72 8.41
N GLU A 53 -7.48 -17.39 9.68
CA GLU A 53 -7.26 -18.38 10.75
C GLU A 53 -8.44 -19.35 10.91
N ARG A 54 -9.66 -18.92 10.58
CA ARG A 54 -10.87 -19.77 10.56
C ARG A 54 -10.86 -20.80 9.44
N VAL A 55 -9.99 -20.66 8.44
CA VAL A 55 -9.84 -21.63 7.36
C VAL A 55 -9.10 -22.85 7.90
N VAL A 56 -9.82 -23.97 7.97
CA VAL A 56 -9.30 -25.27 8.39
C VAL A 56 -8.85 -26.05 7.15
N PRO A 57 -7.54 -26.36 7.03
CA PRO A 57 -7.03 -27.18 5.93
C PRO A 57 -7.76 -28.53 5.84
N TYR A 58 -7.97 -29.02 4.62
CA TYR A 58 -8.69 -30.25 4.26
C TYR A 58 -10.20 -30.29 4.56
N GLU A 59 -10.75 -29.26 5.20
CA GLU A 59 -12.19 -29.17 5.52
C GLU A 59 -12.86 -27.97 4.84
N THR A 60 -12.18 -26.83 4.79
CA THR A 60 -12.75 -25.60 4.24
C THR A 60 -12.79 -25.65 2.72
N GLY A 61 -13.99 -25.55 2.17
CA GLY A 61 -14.22 -25.44 0.73
C GLY A 61 -14.13 -24.01 0.21
N ILE A 62 -14.08 -23.85 -1.12
CA ILE A 62 -14.02 -22.54 -1.78
C ILE A 62 -15.22 -21.63 -1.45
N ASP A 63 -16.42 -22.19 -1.28
CA ASP A 63 -17.61 -21.39 -0.95
C ASP A 63 -17.55 -20.82 0.47
N GLN A 64 -17.01 -21.61 1.41
CA GLN A 64 -16.77 -21.16 2.78
C GLN A 64 -15.65 -20.12 2.82
N LEU A 65 -14.59 -20.31 2.04
CA LEU A 65 -13.50 -19.35 1.89
C LEU A 65 -14.04 -18.00 1.35
N LYS A 66 -14.93 -18.05 0.36
CA LYS A 66 -15.62 -16.88 -0.17
C LYS A 66 -16.51 -16.21 0.88
N ALA A 67 -17.26 -16.98 1.68
CA ALA A 67 -18.06 -16.45 2.77
C ALA A 67 -17.23 -15.76 3.86
N LEU A 68 -15.96 -16.15 4.03
CA LEU A 68 -15.00 -15.49 4.92
C LEU A 68 -14.41 -14.19 4.33
N GLY A 69 -14.73 -13.83 3.09
CA GLY A 69 -14.25 -12.63 2.41
C GLY A 69 -13.10 -12.87 1.42
N TYR A 70 -12.73 -14.13 1.18
CA TYR A 70 -11.66 -14.53 0.27
C TYR A 70 -12.23 -15.12 -1.03
N ASP A 71 -12.56 -14.27 -1.99
CA ASP A 71 -13.06 -14.69 -3.30
C ASP A 71 -11.89 -14.92 -4.29
N LEU A 72 -11.81 -16.14 -4.83
CA LEU A 72 -10.77 -16.57 -5.77
C LEU A 72 -11.03 -16.13 -7.22
N GLU A 73 -12.29 -15.86 -7.58
CA GLU A 73 -12.72 -15.64 -8.96
C GLU A 73 -13.03 -14.16 -9.23
N HIS A 74 -13.68 -13.49 -8.28
CA HIS A 74 -14.23 -12.14 -8.50
C HIS A 74 -13.46 -11.03 -7.78
N SER A 75 -12.48 -11.37 -6.93
CA SER A 75 -11.72 -10.33 -6.22
C SER A 75 -10.68 -9.69 -7.13
N LYS A 76 -10.52 -8.36 -7.03
CA LYS A 76 -9.59 -7.59 -7.85
C LYS A 76 -8.13 -7.66 -7.38
N ASN A 77 -7.88 -8.23 -6.20
CA ASN A 77 -6.57 -8.23 -5.53
C ASN A 77 -6.10 -9.65 -5.19
N VAL A 78 -6.37 -10.62 -6.08
CA VAL A 78 -5.89 -12.00 -5.95
C VAL A 78 -4.95 -12.34 -7.10
N THR A 79 -3.79 -12.89 -6.75
CA THR A 79 -2.82 -13.43 -7.69
C THR A 79 -2.95 -14.94 -7.72
N ARG A 80 -3.32 -15.49 -8.87
CA ARG A 80 -3.36 -16.94 -9.10
C ARG A 80 -1.96 -17.44 -9.48
N ILE A 81 -1.44 -18.39 -8.72
CA ILE A 81 -0.09 -18.96 -8.86
C ILE A 81 -0.22 -20.45 -9.22
N PRO A 82 -0.18 -20.80 -10.53
CA PRO A 82 -0.24 -22.18 -10.98
C PRO A 82 1.13 -22.89 -10.87
N TYR A 83 1.13 -24.20 -11.11
CA TYR A 83 2.35 -24.98 -11.29
C TYR A 83 3.12 -24.50 -12.53
N PRO A 84 4.46 -24.45 -12.53
CA PRO A 84 5.41 -24.79 -11.46
C PRO A 84 5.74 -23.64 -10.51
N ARG A 85 5.20 -22.43 -10.76
CA ARG A 85 5.51 -21.22 -9.97
C ARG A 85 5.10 -21.37 -8.50
N LEU A 86 4.07 -22.16 -8.22
CA LEU A 86 3.63 -22.43 -6.85
C LEU A 86 4.71 -23.09 -5.99
N THR A 87 5.56 -23.95 -6.57
CA THR A 87 6.59 -24.68 -5.82
C THR A 87 7.59 -23.72 -5.17
N ALA A 88 8.03 -22.72 -5.92
CA ALA A 88 8.92 -21.67 -5.41
C ALA A 88 8.24 -20.75 -4.38
N ARG A 89 6.91 -20.60 -4.45
CA ARG A 89 6.16 -19.78 -3.48
C ARG A 89 5.91 -20.54 -2.16
N LEU A 90 5.62 -21.83 -2.23
CA LEU A 90 5.32 -22.66 -1.05
C LEU A 90 6.58 -23.20 -0.36
N SER A 91 7.67 -23.42 -1.12
CA SER A 91 8.96 -23.87 -0.59
C SER A 91 10.06 -22.88 -0.99
N PRO A 92 10.13 -21.70 -0.35
CA PRO A 92 11.11 -20.67 -0.70
C PRO A 92 12.55 -21.07 -0.35
N ASP A 93 12.74 -21.94 0.65
CA ASP A 93 14.05 -22.46 1.04
C ASP A 93 14.31 -23.82 0.37
N PRO A 94 15.26 -23.91 -0.58
CA PRO A 94 15.60 -25.17 -1.25
C PRO A 94 16.39 -26.14 -0.35
N GLY A 95 16.87 -25.69 0.82
CA GLY A 95 17.63 -26.51 1.76
C GLY A 95 16.76 -27.39 2.68
N VAL A 96 15.45 -27.12 2.75
CA VAL A 96 14.51 -27.90 3.56
C VAL A 96 14.13 -29.18 2.82
N PRO A 97 14.31 -30.37 3.42
CA PRO A 97 13.91 -31.61 2.78
C PRO A 97 12.39 -31.64 2.57
N PHE A 98 11.95 -32.23 1.47
CA PHE A 98 10.55 -32.24 1.07
C PHE A 98 9.63 -32.80 2.16
N GLU A 99 10.09 -33.80 2.90
CA GLU A 99 9.39 -34.48 3.98
C GLU A 99 9.18 -33.61 5.22
N ALA A 100 10.03 -32.58 5.41
CA ALA A 100 9.90 -31.62 6.51
C ALA A 100 8.92 -30.48 6.19
N LEU A 101 8.50 -30.33 4.93
CA LEU A 101 7.48 -29.34 4.56
C LEU A 101 6.13 -29.70 5.18
N ASP A 102 5.24 -28.71 5.34
CA ASP A 102 3.87 -28.96 5.79
C ASP A 102 3.15 -29.95 4.85
N ARG A 103 2.27 -30.79 5.42
CA ARG A 103 1.53 -31.80 4.66
C ARG A 103 0.73 -31.20 3.50
N GLY A 104 0.08 -30.06 3.71
CA GLY A 104 -0.72 -29.37 2.69
C GLY A 104 0.13 -28.88 1.52
N ILE A 105 1.36 -28.42 1.82
CA ILE A 105 2.34 -28.01 0.80
C ILE A 105 2.78 -29.22 -0.03
N ARG A 106 3.16 -30.31 0.63
CA ARG A 106 3.60 -31.54 -0.07
C ARG A 106 2.49 -32.09 -0.97
N ASP A 107 1.28 -32.21 -0.44
CA ASP A 107 0.13 -32.73 -1.18
C ASP A 107 -0.24 -31.84 -2.39
N CYS A 108 -0.05 -30.53 -2.26
CA CYS A 108 -0.25 -29.58 -3.35
C CYS A 108 0.83 -29.72 -4.44
N ILE A 109 2.12 -29.82 -4.05
CA ILE A 109 3.23 -30.00 -5.00
C ILE A 109 3.08 -31.31 -5.77
N LEU A 110 2.72 -32.41 -5.08
CA LEU A 110 2.49 -33.71 -5.71
C LEU A 110 1.30 -33.71 -6.68
N ALA A 111 0.29 -32.88 -6.42
CA ALA A 111 -0.89 -32.74 -7.28
C ALA A 111 -0.64 -31.92 -8.56
N ARG A 112 0.52 -31.25 -8.69
CA ARG A 112 0.96 -30.52 -9.89
C ARG A 112 -0.12 -29.53 -10.38
N GLU A 113 -0.67 -29.74 -11.58
CA GLU A 113 -1.64 -28.83 -12.21
C GLU A 113 -3.02 -28.84 -11.53
N ALA A 114 -3.34 -29.89 -10.76
CA ALA A 114 -4.59 -29.96 -10.01
C ALA A 114 -4.57 -29.05 -8.76
N CYS A 115 -3.40 -28.61 -8.31
CA CYS A 115 -3.29 -27.65 -7.22
C CYS A 115 -2.91 -26.25 -7.73
N VAL A 116 -3.57 -25.25 -7.15
CA VAL A 116 -3.33 -23.84 -7.46
C VAL A 116 -3.20 -23.07 -6.16
N ALA A 117 -2.17 -22.25 -6.05
CA ALA A 117 -2.03 -21.32 -4.94
C ALA A 117 -2.62 -19.96 -5.32
N TYR A 118 -3.24 -19.30 -4.36
CA TYR A 118 -3.85 -17.98 -4.49
C TYR A 118 -3.27 -17.07 -3.43
N GLU A 119 -2.85 -15.89 -3.86
CA GLU A 119 -2.26 -14.90 -2.99
C GLU A 119 -3.12 -13.64 -2.97
N PHE A 120 -3.55 -13.24 -1.79
CA PHE A 120 -4.43 -12.10 -1.56
C PHE A 120 -3.64 -10.91 -1.05
N HIS A 121 -3.84 -9.76 -1.70
CA HIS A 121 -3.17 -8.50 -1.36
C HIS A 121 -4.18 -7.47 -0.87
N PHE A 122 -4.31 -7.34 0.45
CA PHE A 122 -5.21 -6.38 1.08
C PHE A 122 -4.43 -5.28 1.78
N GLY A 123 -5.04 -4.11 1.92
CA GLY A 123 -4.45 -3.05 2.71
C GLY A 123 -4.78 -1.65 2.24
N VAL A 124 -4.54 -0.73 3.16
CA VAL A 124 -4.70 0.70 2.94
C VAL A 124 -3.37 1.35 3.27
N VAL A 125 -2.76 2.01 2.28
CA VAL A 125 -1.52 2.75 2.47
C VAL A 125 -1.73 4.21 2.07
N GLN A 126 -1.66 5.08 3.06
CA GLN A 126 -1.76 6.53 2.89
C GLN A 126 -0.36 7.12 2.81
N ARG A 127 -0.13 7.96 1.79
CA ARG A 127 1.12 8.70 1.60
C ARG A 127 0.81 10.19 1.65
N ARG A 128 1.17 10.83 2.75
CA ARG A 128 1.00 12.27 2.93
C ARG A 128 2.34 12.97 2.79
N ARG A 129 2.43 13.94 1.88
CA ARG A 129 3.60 14.82 1.79
C ARG A 129 3.52 15.90 2.85
N GLU A 130 4.63 16.13 3.53
CA GLU A 130 4.78 17.11 4.61
C GLU A 130 5.99 18.02 4.28
N GLY A 131 5.88 19.32 4.57
CA GLY A 131 6.97 20.29 4.35
C GLY A 131 6.57 21.55 3.58
N GLY A 132 7.56 22.31 3.13
CA GLY A 132 7.35 23.56 2.39
C GLY A 132 7.17 23.33 0.89
N PHE A 133 6.09 23.85 0.31
CA PHE A 133 5.76 23.73 -1.12
C PHE A 133 6.92 24.11 -2.05
N LEU A 134 7.62 25.23 -1.79
CA LEU A 134 8.71 25.72 -2.65
C LEU A 134 9.91 24.75 -2.70
N LEU A 135 10.26 24.14 -1.56
CA LEU A 135 11.37 23.18 -1.49
C LEU A 135 11.02 21.84 -2.14
N ASP A 136 9.74 21.44 -2.14
CA ASP A 136 9.26 20.25 -2.85
C ASP A 136 9.10 20.51 -4.36
N PHE A 137 8.59 21.71 -4.74
CA PHE A 137 8.42 22.11 -6.15
C PHE A 137 9.76 22.25 -6.88
N LEU A 138 10.76 22.87 -6.24
CA LEU A 138 12.12 22.96 -6.76
C LEU A 138 12.94 21.67 -6.51
N ASN A 139 12.27 20.59 -6.05
CA ASN A 139 12.83 19.27 -5.80
C ASN A 139 13.98 19.20 -4.78
N PHE A 140 14.27 20.26 -4.02
CA PHE A 140 15.38 20.28 -3.05
C PHE A 140 15.17 19.33 -1.86
N ARG A 141 13.93 19.23 -1.37
CA ARG A 141 13.61 18.42 -0.19
C ARG A 141 12.16 17.95 -0.22
N ARG A 142 11.97 16.64 -0.04
CA ARG A 142 10.66 16.01 0.07
C ARG A 142 10.60 15.16 1.33
N VAL A 143 9.58 15.37 2.15
CA VAL A 143 9.27 14.49 3.29
C VAL A 143 7.91 13.87 3.04
N THR A 144 7.84 12.54 3.04
CA THR A 144 6.61 11.79 2.86
C THR A 144 6.38 10.90 4.07
N ARG A 145 5.25 11.11 4.75
CA ARG A 145 4.78 10.21 5.79
C ARG A 145 3.90 9.12 5.17
N ILE A 146 4.23 7.88 5.46
CA ILE A 146 3.55 6.69 4.98
C ILE A 146 2.94 6.00 6.18
N ALA A 147 1.62 5.90 6.20
CA ALA A 147 0.87 5.25 7.27
C ALA A 147 -0.13 4.26 6.69
N GLY A 148 -0.40 3.15 7.39
CA GLY A 148 -1.37 2.17 6.90
C GLY A 148 -1.13 0.76 7.41
N TRP A 149 -1.65 -0.21 6.67
CA TRP A 149 -1.43 -1.63 6.88
C TRP A 149 -1.43 -2.37 5.55
N ARG A 150 -0.79 -3.54 5.52
CA ARG A 150 -0.74 -4.43 4.35
C ARG A 150 -0.87 -5.87 4.81
N PHE A 151 -1.73 -6.63 4.18
CA PHE A 151 -1.95 -8.03 4.44
C PHE A 151 -1.68 -8.84 3.17
N GLU A 152 -0.94 -9.93 3.35
CA GLU A 152 -0.62 -10.90 2.31
C GLU A 152 -1.12 -12.27 2.78
N GLY A 153 -2.18 -12.80 2.17
CA GLY A 153 -2.70 -14.13 2.48
C GLY A 153 -2.33 -15.11 1.38
N LEU A 154 -1.89 -16.32 1.73
CA LEU A 154 -1.58 -17.39 0.79
C LEU A 154 -2.44 -18.61 1.09
N VAL A 155 -3.14 -19.11 0.07
CA VAL A 155 -4.00 -20.29 0.19
C VAL A 155 -3.72 -21.24 -0.97
N ALA A 156 -3.47 -22.51 -0.68
CA ALA A 156 -3.38 -23.55 -1.70
C ALA A 156 -4.68 -24.33 -1.78
N VAL A 157 -5.23 -24.49 -2.98
CA VAL A 157 -6.52 -25.14 -3.23
C VAL A 157 -6.33 -26.27 -4.24
N ARG A 158 -6.94 -27.41 -3.96
CA ARG A 158 -7.05 -28.57 -4.86
C ARG A 158 -8.48 -29.10 -4.82
N ASP A 159 -9.07 -29.34 -5.99
CA ASP A 159 -10.43 -29.89 -6.13
C ASP A 159 -11.48 -29.16 -5.26
N GLY A 160 -11.38 -27.83 -5.19
CA GLY A 160 -12.31 -27.00 -4.42
C GLY A 160 -12.11 -27.01 -2.89
N THR A 161 -11.07 -27.66 -2.38
CA THR A 161 -10.73 -27.73 -0.95
C THR A 161 -9.40 -27.05 -0.65
N VAL A 162 -9.33 -26.31 0.45
CA VAL A 162 -8.08 -25.68 0.90
C VAL A 162 -7.15 -26.72 1.50
N LEU A 163 -5.93 -26.84 0.97
CA LEU A 163 -4.89 -27.75 1.50
C LEU A 163 -3.94 -27.04 2.47
N PHE A 164 -3.68 -25.76 2.25
CA PHE A 164 -2.73 -24.98 3.03
C PHE A 164 -3.16 -23.52 3.11
N ARG A 165 -2.87 -22.88 4.25
CA ARG A 165 -3.16 -21.46 4.47
C ARG A 165 -2.09 -20.80 5.34
N SER A 166 -1.59 -19.66 4.91
CA SER A 166 -0.70 -18.80 5.68
C SER A 166 -1.02 -17.32 5.43
N HIS A 167 -0.63 -16.47 6.37
CA HIS A 167 -0.70 -15.02 6.20
C HIS A 167 0.62 -14.37 6.60
N ALA A 168 0.88 -13.22 6.00
CA ALA A 168 2.03 -12.37 6.21
C ALA A 168 1.60 -10.89 6.01
N GLY A 169 2.58 -10.00 6.08
CA GLY A 169 2.39 -8.57 5.79
C GLY A 169 2.82 -7.67 6.95
N GLU A 170 2.30 -6.46 6.94
CA GLU A 170 2.65 -5.37 7.84
C GLU A 170 1.38 -4.89 8.58
N PRO A 171 1.16 -5.30 9.84
CA PRO A 171 -0.05 -4.93 10.59
C PRO A 171 -0.14 -3.43 10.83
N ARG A 172 1.01 -2.77 10.99
CA ARG A 172 1.10 -1.32 11.15
C ARG A 172 2.31 -0.77 10.41
N ILE A 173 2.05 0.12 9.47
CA ILE A 173 3.03 0.91 8.74
C ILE A 173 3.00 2.32 9.33
N ASP A 174 4.12 2.79 9.85
CA ASP A 174 4.38 4.21 10.13
C ASP A 174 5.84 4.47 9.77
N ARG A 175 6.05 5.11 8.61
CA ARG A 175 7.38 5.37 8.05
C ARG A 175 7.45 6.80 7.56
N THR A 176 8.62 7.41 7.71
CA THR A 176 8.90 8.75 7.20
C THR A 176 10.05 8.68 6.22
N GLU A 177 9.76 8.92 4.95
CA GLU A 177 10.76 8.98 3.88
C GLU A 177 11.20 10.43 3.68
N ARG A 178 12.51 10.69 3.82
CA ARG A 178 13.11 12.00 3.58
C ARG A 178 14.05 11.90 2.39
N GLN A 179 13.69 12.57 1.31
CA GLN A 179 14.53 12.72 0.13
C GLN A 179 15.11 14.14 0.11
N VAL A 180 16.42 14.25 -0.08
CA VAL A 180 17.14 15.53 -0.24
C VAL A 180 17.88 15.48 -1.56
N ASN A 181 17.54 16.37 -2.49
CA ASN A 181 18.23 16.47 -3.78
C ASN A 181 19.03 17.78 -3.79
N PRO A 182 20.33 17.74 -3.44
CA PRO A 182 21.13 18.96 -3.27
C PRO A 182 21.29 19.77 -4.57
N LEU A 183 21.15 19.15 -5.75
CA LEU A 183 21.21 19.83 -7.05
C LEU A 183 19.82 20.25 -7.58
N GLY A 184 18.76 20.03 -6.79
CA GLY A 184 17.41 20.49 -7.10
C GLY A 184 16.84 19.94 -8.42
N PRO A 185 16.30 20.80 -9.31
CA PRO A 185 15.63 20.36 -10.54
C PRO A 185 16.59 19.79 -11.61
N LEU A 186 17.90 19.97 -11.45
CA LEU A 186 18.91 19.40 -12.34
C LEU A 186 19.29 17.95 -11.99
N GLN A 187 18.88 17.48 -10.81
CA GLN A 187 18.95 16.07 -10.44
C GLN A 187 17.68 15.38 -10.93
N PRO A 188 17.75 14.46 -11.92
CA PRO A 188 16.59 13.63 -12.23
C PRO A 188 16.15 12.96 -10.94
N ALA A 189 14.85 13.05 -10.65
CA ALA A 189 14.24 12.30 -9.54
C ALA A 189 14.53 10.83 -9.82
N GLY A 190 15.59 10.32 -9.20
CA GLY A 190 16.14 9.02 -9.55
C GLY A 190 15.02 7.99 -9.54
N GLU A 191 14.82 7.39 -10.71
CA GLU A 191 14.42 6.00 -10.77
C GLU A 191 15.19 5.29 -9.67
N SER A 192 14.46 4.70 -8.73
CA SER A 192 15.04 3.82 -7.73
C SER A 192 15.95 2.83 -8.45
N VAL A 193 17.26 3.05 -8.39
CA VAL A 193 18.31 2.14 -8.84
C VAL A 193 18.26 0.95 -7.90
N GLY A 194 17.29 0.08 -8.13
CA GLY A 194 16.94 -1.06 -7.29
C GLY A 194 15.99 -2.04 -7.96
N SER A 195 15.36 -1.70 -9.09
CA SER A 195 14.48 -2.62 -9.83
C SER A 195 14.98 -3.02 -11.22
N ILE A 196 16.23 -2.69 -11.59
CA ILE A 196 16.83 -3.12 -12.87
C ILE A 196 18.19 -3.77 -12.64
N ILE A 197 18.32 -4.65 -11.65
CA ILE A 197 19.33 -5.74 -11.68
C ILE A 197 18.72 -6.96 -10.97
N ALA A 198 17.82 -7.64 -11.67
CA ALA A 198 17.53 -9.07 -11.50
C ALA A 198 16.73 -9.49 -12.74
N ARG A 199 17.44 -9.72 -13.84
CA ARG A 199 16.92 -10.45 -15.00
C ARG A 199 17.80 -11.67 -15.21
#